data_AF-A0A2J6RJK3-F1
#
_entry.id   AF-A0A2J6RJK3-F1
#
_cell.length_a   1.000
_cell.length_b   1.000
_cell.length_c   1.000
_cell.angle_alpha   90.00
_cell.angle_beta   90.00
_cell.angle_gamma   90.00
#
_symmetry.space_group_name_H-M   'P 1'
#
loop_
_entity.id
_entity.type
_entity.pdbx_description
1 polymer ?
#
loop_
_entity_poly.entity_id
_entity_poly.type
_entity_poly.pdbx_seq_one_letter_code
_entity_poly.pdbx_strand_id
1 'polypeptide(L)'
;MGLSKKPLELKTSAEARAESKAKRLQNYPNAYFRMPLGFGPFPGPRQTEAGLSLPGWPSVAVTTATLTFKASKAHLSTYLPHECFSIDCPGDNSFASLCLTSLENLPWLDGRGYLHYGFYIHDVICKGKDEIVRGKYLVVLFENRADPIMSGREELGYAKLYCELENKLSLSRGTCSCEASWEGTVFGMPQGCRHFHMSLLDWRRFSQLKLSTQRL
;
A
#
# COMPACT_ATOMS: atom_id res chain seq x y z
N MET A 1 -40.58 -51.05 19.96
CA MET A 1 -39.54 -50.42 19.13
C MET A 1 -38.91 -49.29 19.93
N GLY A 2 -37.74 -49.52 20.53
CA GLY A 2 -37.05 -48.52 21.34
C GLY A 2 -36.22 -47.59 20.45
N LEU A 3 -36.62 -46.32 20.37
CA LEU A 3 -35.78 -45.28 19.77
C LEU A 3 -34.65 -44.96 20.75
N SER A 4 -33.48 -45.55 20.49
CA SER A 4 -32.22 -45.14 21.12
C SER A 4 -31.93 -43.69 20.70
N LYS A 5 -32.25 -42.73 21.58
CA LYS A 5 -31.79 -41.35 21.41
C LYS A 5 -30.29 -41.35 21.70
N LYS A 6 -29.47 -41.26 20.65
CA LYS A 6 -28.05 -40.97 20.82
C LYS A 6 -27.90 -39.73 21.71
N PRO A 7 -27.02 -39.73 22.71
CA PRO A 7 -26.76 -38.55 23.52
C PRO A 7 -26.38 -37.38 22.60
N LEU A 8 -26.94 -36.20 22.85
CA LEU A 8 -26.51 -34.98 22.17
C LEU A 8 -25.10 -34.67 22.68
N GLU A 9 -24.07 -34.98 21.89
CA GLU A 9 -22.71 -34.53 22.18
C GLU A 9 -22.69 -33.00 22.09
N LEU A 10 -22.59 -32.34 23.25
CA LEU A 10 -22.40 -30.91 23.33
C LEU A 10 -20.97 -30.60 22.89
N LYS A 11 -20.84 -30.05 21.67
CA LYS A 11 -19.58 -29.51 21.19
C LYS A 11 -19.13 -28.38 22.10
N THR A 12 -17.84 -28.34 22.39
CA THR A 12 -17.23 -27.18 23.02
C THR A 12 -17.38 -25.95 22.12
N SER A 13 -17.35 -24.75 22.70
CA SER A 13 -17.44 -23.51 21.93
C SER A 13 -16.30 -23.36 20.90
N ALA A 14 -15.15 -23.96 21.17
CA ALA A 14 -14.01 -24.00 20.25
C ALA A 14 -14.29 -24.90 19.04
N GLU A 15 -14.83 -26.10 19.24
CA GLU A 15 -15.17 -27.04 18.16
C GLU A 15 -16.28 -26.48 17.26
N ALA A 16 -17.31 -25.88 17.84
CA ALA A 16 -18.37 -25.23 17.08
C ALA A 16 -17.83 -24.05 16.22
N ARG A 17 -16.88 -23.27 16.75
CA ARG A 17 -16.22 -22.19 16.00
C ARG A 17 -15.33 -22.74 14.87
N ALA A 18 -14.60 -23.81 15.11
CA ALA A 18 -13.73 -24.45 14.12
C ALA A 18 -14.55 -25.04 12.96
N GLU A 19 -15.64 -25.74 13.25
CA GLU A 19 -16.56 -26.29 12.26
C GLU A 19 -17.25 -25.19 11.44
N SER A 20 -17.73 -24.13 12.10
CA SER A 20 -18.28 -22.95 11.42
C SER A 20 -17.26 -22.30 10.48
N LYS A 21 -16.00 -22.20 10.90
CA LYS A 21 -14.90 -21.69 10.05
C LYS A 21 -14.64 -22.62 8.86
N ALA A 22 -14.56 -23.94 9.08
CA ALA A 22 -14.33 -24.91 8.02
C ALA A 22 -15.44 -24.88 6.96
N LYS A 23 -16.71 -24.81 7.40
CA LYS A 23 -17.87 -24.71 6.49
C LYS A 23 -17.86 -23.42 5.65
N ARG A 24 -17.42 -22.29 6.23
CA ARG A 24 -17.25 -21.04 5.46
C ARG A 24 -16.17 -21.16 4.39
N LEU A 25 -15.03 -21.77 4.72
CA LEU A 25 -13.93 -21.98 3.78
C LEU A 25 -14.32 -22.95 2.65
N GLN A 26 -15.16 -23.96 2.93
CA GLN A 26 -15.66 -24.88 1.93
C GLN A 26 -16.49 -24.18 0.82
N ASN A 27 -17.27 -23.16 1.19
CA ASN A 27 -18.09 -22.41 0.24
C ASN A 27 -17.28 -21.42 -0.61
N TYR A 28 -16.08 -21.04 -0.15
CA TYR A 28 -15.23 -20.03 -0.78
C TYR A 28 -13.74 -20.45 -0.71
N PRO A 29 -13.35 -21.52 -1.41
CA PRO A 29 -12.04 -22.15 -1.22
C PRO A 29 -10.85 -21.24 -1.57
N ASN A 30 -11.06 -20.23 -2.41
CA ASN A 30 -10.01 -19.32 -2.90
C ASN A 30 -10.23 -17.86 -2.49
N ALA A 31 -11.16 -17.58 -1.57
CA ALA A 31 -11.47 -16.21 -1.19
C ALA A 31 -10.57 -15.71 -0.06
N TYR A 32 -10.26 -14.42 -0.10
CA TYR A 32 -9.61 -13.71 1.00
C TYR A 32 -10.61 -13.44 2.12
N PHE A 33 -10.20 -13.71 3.36
CA PHE A 33 -10.98 -13.42 4.55
C PHE A 33 -10.19 -12.49 5.45
N ARG A 34 -10.89 -11.50 6.02
CA ARG A 34 -10.34 -10.59 7.03
C ARG A 34 -11.30 -10.49 8.20
N MET A 35 -10.81 -9.96 9.31
CA MET A 35 -11.71 -9.66 10.42
C MET A 35 -12.75 -8.61 9.98
N PRO A 36 -14.01 -8.73 10.42
CA PRO A 36 -14.57 -9.86 11.16
C PRO A 36 -15.04 -11.00 10.24
N LEU A 37 -14.55 -12.22 10.50
CA LEU A 37 -14.77 -13.42 9.67
C LEU A 37 -16.24 -13.87 9.56
N GLY A 38 -17.12 -13.32 10.40
CA GLY A 38 -18.54 -13.71 10.46
C GLY A 38 -19.34 -13.32 9.22
N PHE A 39 -18.90 -12.31 8.46
CA PHE A 39 -19.64 -11.79 7.29
C PHE A 39 -19.26 -12.44 5.96
N GLY A 40 -18.36 -13.42 5.95
CA GLY A 40 -17.91 -14.07 4.73
C GLY A 40 -16.62 -13.45 4.15
N PRO A 41 -16.34 -13.69 2.86
CA PRO A 41 -15.20 -13.07 2.16
C PRO A 41 -15.20 -11.56 2.27
N PHE A 42 -14.01 -10.96 2.36
CA PHE A 42 -13.89 -9.50 2.45
C PHE A 42 -13.81 -8.89 1.04
N PRO A 43 -14.80 -8.07 0.60
CA PRO A 43 -14.71 -7.39 -0.69
C PRO A 43 -13.57 -6.37 -0.67
N GLY A 44 -12.75 -6.31 -1.72
CA GLY A 44 -11.60 -5.43 -1.75
C GLY A 44 -10.84 -5.47 -3.07
N PRO A 45 -9.62 -4.92 -3.15
CA PRO A 45 -8.90 -4.76 -4.42
C PRO A 45 -8.52 -6.07 -5.12
N ARG A 46 -8.78 -7.23 -4.53
CA ARG A 46 -8.47 -8.55 -5.11
C ARG A 46 -9.71 -9.40 -5.37
N GLN A 47 -10.87 -9.03 -4.83
CA GLN A 47 -12.08 -9.84 -4.96
C GLN A 47 -13.39 -9.11 -4.62
N THR A 48 -14.50 -9.66 -5.11
CA THR A 48 -15.88 -9.39 -4.67
C THR A 48 -16.20 -10.10 -3.35
N GLU A 49 -17.39 -9.85 -2.82
CA GLU A 49 -18.00 -10.59 -1.71
C GLU A 49 -18.18 -12.09 -1.98
N ALA A 50 -18.18 -12.49 -3.25
CA ALA A 50 -18.20 -13.90 -3.67
C ALA A 50 -16.80 -14.51 -3.85
N GLY A 51 -15.73 -13.75 -3.59
CA GLY A 51 -14.35 -14.20 -3.82
C GLY A 51 -13.91 -14.19 -5.28
N LEU A 52 -14.59 -13.45 -6.15
CA LEU A 52 -14.31 -13.39 -7.59
C LEU A 52 -13.52 -12.13 -7.94
N SER A 53 -12.70 -12.16 -8.99
CA SER A 53 -12.01 -10.96 -9.49
C SER A 53 -12.97 -9.83 -9.86
N LEU A 54 -12.58 -8.59 -9.59
CA LEU A 54 -13.38 -7.42 -9.91
C LEU A 54 -13.15 -6.93 -11.35
N PRO A 55 -14.22 -6.58 -12.10
CA PRO A 55 -14.09 -5.83 -13.34
C PRO A 55 -13.77 -4.34 -13.06
N GLY A 56 -13.47 -3.57 -14.11
CA GLY A 56 -13.34 -2.10 -14.00
C GLY A 56 -11.94 -1.56 -13.68
N TRP A 57 -10.90 -2.41 -13.67
CA TRP A 57 -9.51 -1.92 -13.58
C TRP A 57 -9.10 -0.98 -14.73
N PRO A 58 -9.54 -1.19 -16.00
CA PRO A 58 -9.22 -0.28 -17.11
C PRO A 58 -9.70 1.17 -16.96
N SER A 59 -10.67 1.43 -16.07
CA SER A 59 -11.17 2.79 -15.80
C SER A 59 -10.42 3.51 -14.68
N VAL A 60 -9.51 2.82 -14.00
CA VAL A 60 -8.73 3.41 -12.90
C VAL A 60 -7.76 4.45 -13.47
N ALA A 61 -7.80 5.65 -12.88
CA ALA A 61 -6.83 6.70 -13.18
C ALA A 61 -5.78 6.76 -12.09
N VAL A 62 -4.51 6.77 -12.49
CA VAL A 62 -3.36 6.84 -11.59
C VAL A 62 -2.49 8.04 -11.94
N THR A 63 -2.26 8.91 -10.97
CA THR A 63 -1.32 10.04 -11.12
C THR A 63 -0.28 9.97 -10.01
N THR A 64 0.99 9.95 -10.38
CA THR A 64 2.11 9.89 -9.41
C THR A 64 3.04 11.09 -9.58
N ALA A 65 3.36 11.74 -8.46
CA ALA A 65 4.45 12.70 -8.33
C ALA A 65 5.60 12.06 -7.53
N THR A 66 6.79 12.02 -8.12
CA THR A 66 7.96 11.38 -7.52
C THR A 66 9.08 12.38 -7.29
N LEU A 67 9.45 12.60 -6.03
CA LEU A 67 10.68 13.28 -5.63
C LEU A 67 11.77 12.23 -5.42
N THR A 68 12.78 12.23 -6.28
CA THR A 68 13.96 11.36 -6.10
C THR A 68 15.11 12.19 -5.56
N PHE A 69 15.79 11.70 -4.53
CA PHE A 69 16.94 12.37 -3.92
C PHE A 69 18.06 11.38 -3.64
N LYS A 70 19.28 11.92 -3.53
CA LYS A 70 20.49 11.16 -3.20
C LYS A 70 20.75 11.28 -1.70
N ALA A 71 21.09 10.18 -1.05
CA ALA A 71 21.42 10.14 0.37
C ALA A 71 22.53 9.13 0.67
N SER A 72 23.11 9.22 1.88
CA SER A 72 24.12 8.27 2.36
C SER A 72 23.56 6.85 2.35
N LYS A 73 24.30 5.94 1.70
CA LYS A 73 23.96 4.51 1.67
C LYS A 73 23.92 3.93 3.08
N ALA A 74 24.87 4.31 3.93
CA ALA A 74 24.94 3.83 5.31
C ALA A 74 23.68 4.22 6.08
N HIS A 75 23.20 5.46 5.93
CA HIS A 75 21.98 5.93 6.58
C HIS A 75 20.73 5.22 6.02
N LEU A 76 20.60 5.11 4.69
CA LEU A 76 19.47 4.41 4.08
C LEU A 76 19.41 2.93 4.49
N SER A 77 20.56 2.29 4.66
CA SER A 77 20.63 0.88 5.09
C SER A 77 20.05 0.65 6.48
N THR A 78 19.96 1.67 7.33
CA THR A 78 19.36 1.55 8.68
C THR A 78 17.84 1.30 8.66
N TYR A 79 17.18 1.58 7.53
CA TYR A 79 15.75 1.29 7.35
C TYR A 79 15.46 -0.12 6.85
N LEU A 80 16.49 -0.88 6.46
CA LEU A 80 16.32 -2.24 5.95
C LEU A 80 16.05 -3.21 7.12
N PRO A 81 15.05 -4.10 7.01
CA PRO A 81 14.50 -4.79 8.17
C PRO A 81 15.29 -6.03 8.60
N HIS A 82 16.19 -6.52 7.73
CA HIS A 82 16.90 -7.78 7.92
C HIS A 82 18.21 -7.77 7.14
N GLU A 83 19.20 -8.54 7.60
CA GLU A 83 20.53 -8.67 6.98
C GLU A 83 20.52 -9.25 5.55
N CYS A 84 19.41 -9.89 5.15
CA CYS A 84 19.25 -10.39 3.78
C CYS A 84 19.02 -9.25 2.78
N PHE A 85 18.67 -8.04 3.25
CA PHE A 85 18.51 -6.85 2.44
C PHE A 85 19.82 -6.05 2.42
N SER A 86 20.21 -5.57 1.24
CA SER A 86 21.34 -4.64 1.09
C SER A 86 21.15 -3.72 -0.11
N ILE A 87 21.81 -2.57 -0.11
CA ILE A 87 21.78 -1.61 -1.23
C ILE A 87 22.96 -1.91 -2.18
N ASP A 88 22.64 -2.39 -3.38
CA ASP A 88 23.59 -2.78 -4.42
C ASP A 88 23.78 -1.65 -5.45
N CYS A 89 24.48 -0.61 -5.04
CA CYS A 89 24.92 0.47 -5.93
C CYS A 89 26.40 0.80 -5.67
N PRO A 90 27.15 1.34 -6.65
CA PRO A 90 28.53 1.76 -6.41
C PRO A 90 28.62 3.01 -5.51
N GLY A 91 29.70 3.12 -4.73
CA GLY A 91 30.01 4.30 -3.89
C GLY A 91 29.25 4.39 -2.56
N ASP A 92 29.38 5.53 -1.87
CA ASP A 92 28.84 5.71 -0.50
C ASP A 92 27.42 6.28 -0.45
N ASN A 93 26.82 6.54 -1.60
CA ASN A 93 25.49 7.14 -1.71
C ASN A 93 24.57 6.26 -2.56
N SER A 94 23.28 6.30 -2.24
CA SER A 94 22.22 5.69 -3.04
C SER A 94 21.08 6.70 -3.26
N PHE A 95 20.08 6.28 -4.02
CA PHE A 95 18.87 7.05 -4.27
C PHE A 95 17.71 6.55 -3.43
N ALA A 96 16.86 7.48 -3.04
CA ALA A 96 15.57 7.18 -2.46
C ALA A 96 14.50 8.09 -3.07
N SER A 97 13.24 7.69 -2.99
CA SER A 97 12.12 8.43 -3.53
C SER A 97 11.00 8.59 -2.53
N LEU A 98 10.39 9.77 -2.54
CA LEU A 98 9.09 10.04 -1.94
C LEU A 98 8.08 10.13 -3.07
N CYS A 99 7.07 9.26 -3.04
CA CYS A 99 6.08 9.12 -4.12
C CYS A 99 4.68 9.40 -3.59
N LEU A 100 4.07 10.50 -4.04
CA LEU A 100 2.65 10.77 -3.83
C LEU A 100 1.87 10.25 -5.03
N THR A 101 0.85 9.45 -4.77
CA THR A 101 -0.01 8.87 -5.81
C THR A 101 -1.47 9.14 -5.50
N SER A 102 -2.19 9.63 -6.51
CA SER A 102 -3.66 9.66 -6.55
C SER A 102 -4.16 8.47 -7.34
N LEU A 103 -5.10 7.74 -6.74
CA LEU A 103 -5.86 6.67 -7.38
C LEU A 103 -7.31 7.11 -7.42
N GLU A 104 -7.92 7.04 -8.59
CA GLU A 104 -9.31 7.48 -8.84
C GLU A 104 -10.07 6.39 -9.61
N ASN A 105 -11.40 6.38 -9.49
CA ASN A 105 -12.29 5.42 -10.15
C ASN A 105 -12.01 3.96 -9.80
N LEU A 106 -11.73 3.67 -8.52
CA LEU A 106 -11.43 2.31 -8.09
C LEU A 106 -12.73 1.46 -8.00
N PRO A 107 -12.83 0.34 -8.73
CA PRO A 107 -14.06 -0.45 -8.78
C PRO A 107 -14.44 -1.04 -7.41
N TRP A 108 -13.43 -1.43 -6.63
CA TRP A 108 -13.61 -2.00 -5.29
C TRP A 108 -13.99 -0.96 -4.22
N LEU A 109 -13.95 0.34 -4.56
CA LEU A 109 -14.37 1.44 -3.69
C LEU A 109 -15.59 2.19 -4.25
N ASP A 110 -16.33 1.58 -5.17
CA ASP A 110 -17.50 2.16 -5.81
C ASP A 110 -17.17 3.49 -6.53
N GLY A 111 -16.12 3.45 -7.36
CA GLY A 111 -15.66 4.59 -8.15
C GLY A 111 -14.89 5.65 -7.35
N ARG A 112 -14.79 5.53 -6.02
CA ARG A 112 -14.00 6.47 -5.21
C ARG A 112 -12.50 6.26 -5.37
N GLY A 113 -11.75 7.27 -4.91
CA GLY A 113 -10.30 7.30 -4.89
C GLY A 113 -9.70 7.40 -3.48
N TYR A 114 -8.38 7.36 -3.44
CA TYR A 114 -7.58 7.68 -2.25
C TYR A 114 -6.17 8.13 -2.66
N LEU A 115 -5.45 8.72 -1.71
CA LEU A 115 -4.06 9.13 -1.85
C LEU A 115 -3.16 8.17 -1.08
N HIS A 116 -1.97 7.92 -1.62
CA HIS A 116 -0.90 7.29 -0.86
C HIS A 116 0.45 7.98 -1.06
N TYR A 117 1.25 8.02 0.00
CA TYR A 117 2.55 8.67 0.07
C TYR A 117 3.61 7.68 0.59
N GLY A 118 4.49 7.22 -0.29
CA GLY A 118 5.43 6.15 0.00
C GLY A 118 6.89 6.61 0.01
N PHE A 119 7.68 6.05 0.93
CA PHE A 119 9.14 6.22 0.97
C PHE A 119 9.83 4.95 0.47
N TYR A 120 10.60 5.08 -0.61
CA TYR A 120 11.27 3.98 -1.29
C TYR A 120 12.78 4.14 -1.29
N ILE A 121 13.50 3.08 -0.98
CA ILE A 121 14.96 2.99 -1.16
C ILE A 121 15.24 2.24 -2.46
N HIS A 122 16.12 2.78 -3.30
CA HIS A 122 16.44 2.19 -4.60
C HIS A 122 17.59 1.17 -4.51
N ASP A 123 17.70 0.36 -5.57
CA ASP A 123 18.78 -0.60 -5.77
C ASP A 123 18.95 -1.58 -4.60
N VAL A 124 17.83 -1.96 -3.97
CA VAL A 124 17.83 -2.93 -2.88
C VAL A 124 17.81 -4.34 -3.46
N ILE A 125 18.68 -5.18 -2.94
CA ILE A 125 18.68 -6.62 -3.18
C ILE A 125 18.25 -7.34 -1.91
N CYS A 126 17.40 -8.36 -2.05
CA CYS A 126 17.06 -9.30 -0.99
C CYS A 126 17.58 -10.68 -1.38
N LYS A 127 18.47 -11.25 -0.57
CA LYS A 127 18.99 -12.61 -0.76
C LYS A 127 18.13 -13.59 0.03
N GLY A 128 17.25 -14.29 -0.67
CA GLY A 128 16.50 -15.41 -0.13
C GLY A 128 17.35 -16.68 -0.08
N LYS A 129 16.71 -17.80 0.26
CA LYS A 129 17.37 -19.11 0.30
C LYS A 129 17.80 -19.59 -1.10
N ASP A 130 16.91 -19.44 -2.07
CA ASP A 130 17.06 -20.00 -3.42
C ASP A 130 17.04 -18.92 -4.51
N GLU A 131 16.84 -17.64 -4.15
CA GLU A 131 16.72 -16.54 -5.10
C GLU A 131 17.32 -15.22 -4.60
N ILE A 132 17.61 -14.33 -5.56
CA ILE A 132 17.99 -12.94 -5.29
C ILE A 132 16.99 -12.03 -5.99
N VAL A 133 16.25 -11.24 -5.22
CA VAL A 133 15.29 -10.28 -5.74
C VAL A 133 15.92 -8.90 -5.74
N ARG A 134 15.81 -8.17 -6.85
CA ARG A 134 16.31 -6.80 -7.01
C ARG A 134 15.13 -5.84 -7.23
N GLY A 135 15.13 -4.71 -6.54
CA GLY A 135 14.07 -3.72 -6.69
C GLY A 135 14.20 -2.52 -5.76
N LYS A 136 13.06 -1.89 -5.49
CA LYS A 136 12.96 -0.84 -4.47
C LYS A 136 12.39 -1.44 -3.19
N TYR A 137 12.91 -1.01 -2.04
CA TYR A 137 12.32 -1.35 -0.75
C TYR A 137 11.37 -0.25 -0.29
N LEU A 138 10.12 -0.59 -0.03
CA LEU A 138 9.12 0.31 0.52
C LEU A 138 9.26 0.34 2.05
N VAL A 139 9.78 1.44 2.59
CA VAL A 139 10.04 1.60 4.02
C VAL A 139 8.73 1.82 4.78
N VAL A 140 7.88 2.70 4.27
CA VAL A 140 6.58 3.05 4.85
C VAL A 140 5.66 3.58 3.75
N LEU A 141 4.35 3.31 3.89
CA LEU A 141 3.33 3.84 3.00
C LEU A 141 2.21 4.50 3.80
N PHE A 142 2.09 5.82 3.67
CA PHE A 142 0.99 6.55 4.28
C PHE A 142 -0.21 6.58 3.33
N GLU A 143 -1.43 6.38 3.85
CA GLU A 143 -2.67 6.46 3.06
C GLU A 143 -3.75 7.22 3.85
N ASN A 144 -4.67 7.87 3.16
CA ASN A 144 -5.75 8.63 3.79
C ASN A 144 -7.08 7.87 3.93
N ARG A 145 -7.07 6.54 3.76
CA ARG A 145 -8.27 5.70 3.83
C ARG A 145 -7.97 4.35 4.49
N ALA A 146 -8.84 3.90 5.38
CA ALA A 146 -8.65 2.65 6.13
C ALA A 146 -8.73 1.39 5.25
N ASP A 147 -9.63 1.35 4.26
CA ASP A 147 -9.83 0.18 3.39
C ASP A 147 -8.53 -0.30 2.71
N PRO A 148 -7.75 0.57 2.02
CA PRO A 148 -6.48 0.16 1.41
C PRO A 148 -5.40 -0.15 2.45
N ILE A 149 -5.42 0.50 3.62
CA ILE A 149 -4.47 0.26 4.72
C ILE A 149 -4.63 -1.18 5.21
N MET A 150 -5.84 -1.54 5.62
CA MET A 150 -6.15 -2.87 6.14
C MET A 150 -5.82 -3.95 5.11
N SER A 151 -6.28 -3.75 3.86
CA SER A 151 -6.03 -4.73 2.80
C SER A 151 -4.55 -4.93 2.50
N GLY A 152 -3.75 -3.86 2.47
CA GLY A 152 -2.34 -3.97 2.11
C GLY A 152 -1.48 -4.51 3.23
N ARG A 153 -1.83 -4.24 4.49
CA ARG A 153 -1.15 -4.82 5.65
C ARG A 153 -1.40 -6.32 5.75
N GLU A 154 -2.67 -6.72 5.69
CA GLU A 154 -3.08 -8.11 5.95
C GLU A 154 -2.77 -9.05 4.77
N GLU A 155 -2.75 -8.54 3.53
CA GLU A 155 -2.64 -9.40 2.35
C GLU A 155 -1.30 -9.29 1.63
N LEU A 156 -0.59 -8.16 1.76
CA LEU A 156 0.68 -7.92 1.08
C LEU A 156 1.85 -7.65 2.03
N GLY A 157 1.60 -7.51 3.34
CA GLY A 157 2.64 -7.20 4.32
C GLY A 157 3.21 -5.78 4.20
N TYR A 158 2.51 -4.85 3.55
CA TYR A 158 2.98 -3.47 3.44
C TYR A 158 2.89 -2.75 4.78
N ALA A 159 3.93 -1.95 5.10
CA ALA A 159 3.99 -1.09 6.27
C ALA A 159 3.10 0.16 6.09
N LYS A 160 1.78 -0.06 6.00
CA LYS A 160 0.81 1.01 5.78
C LYS A 160 0.39 1.68 7.08
N LEU A 161 0.30 3.01 7.06
CA LEU A 161 -0.16 3.85 8.17
C LEU A 161 -1.17 4.88 7.66
N TYR A 162 -2.07 5.29 8.54
CA TYR A 162 -2.95 6.41 8.23
C TYR A 162 -2.16 7.73 8.17
N CYS A 163 -2.60 8.65 7.34
CA CYS A 163 -2.15 10.03 7.34
C CYS A 163 -3.23 10.88 6.67
N GLU A 164 -3.48 12.05 7.22
CA GLU A 164 -4.21 13.09 6.50
C GLU A 164 -3.34 13.53 5.33
N LEU A 165 -3.77 13.17 4.13
CA LEU A 165 -3.12 13.57 2.89
C LEU A 165 -4.05 14.51 2.16
N GLU A 166 -3.62 15.76 2.02
CA GLU A 166 -4.24 16.72 1.14
C GLU A 166 -3.34 16.92 -0.08
N ASN A 167 -3.93 16.71 -1.26
CA ASN A 167 -3.23 16.90 -2.50
C ASN A 167 -3.80 18.10 -3.26
N LYS A 168 -2.93 19.05 -3.63
CA LYS A 168 -3.21 20.07 -4.63
C LYS A 168 -2.28 19.82 -5.82
N LEU A 169 -2.55 18.75 -6.56
CA LEU A 169 -1.93 18.50 -7.86
C LEU A 169 -2.61 19.41 -8.88
N SER A 170 -1.91 20.45 -9.33
CA SER A 170 -2.33 21.24 -10.48
C SER A 170 -1.42 20.91 -11.67
N LEU A 171 -1.85 19.92 -12.45
CA LEU A 171 -1.17 19.54 -13.69
C LEU A 171 -1.12 20.70 -14.70
N SER A 172 -2.16 21.54 -14.73
CA SER A 172 -2.25 22.71 -15.62
C SER A 172 -1.26 23.82 -15.30
N ARG A 173 -0.80 23.93 -14.04
CA ARG A 173 0.19 24.93 -13.61
C ARG A 173 1.57 24.33 -13.36
N GLY A 174 1.73 23.01 -13.57
CA GLY A 174 2.95 22.29 -13.22
C GLY A 174 3.26 22.28 -11.72
N THR A 175 2.30 22.61 -10.85
CA THR A 175 2.55 22.70 -9.41
C THR A 175 2.02 21.47 -8.69
N CYS A 176 2.88 20.81 -7.93
CA CYS A 176 2.49 19.73 -7.02
C CYS A 176 2.78 20.16 -5.59
N SER A 177 1.75 20.20 -4.74
CA SER A 177 1.92 20.32 -3.29
C SER A 177 1.12 19.24 -2.59
N CYS A 178 1.77 18.57 -1.66
CA CYS A 178 1.18 17.57 -0.78
C CYS A 178 1.44 17.98 0.65
N GLU A 179 0.39 17.98 1.46
CA GLU A 179 0.54 18.04 2.92
C GLU A 179 0.26 16.66 3.50
N ALA A 180 1.16 16.24 4.39
CA ALA A 180 1.00 15.02 5.18
C ALA A 180 0.99 15.42 6.66
N SER A 181 -0.16 15.18 7.30
CA SER A 181 -0.38 15.46 8.71
C SER A 181 -0.94 14.25 9.47
N TRP A 182 -0.76 14.28 10.77
CA TRP A 182 -1.40 13.37 11.71
C TRP A 182 -2.02 14.20 12.82
N GLU A 183 -3.34 14.15 12.97
CA GLU A 183 -4.10 14.93 13.95
C GLU A 183 -3.72 16.42 13.90
N GLY A 184 -3.67 16.98 12.68
CA GLY A 184 -3.30 18.38 12.44
C GLY A 184 -1.80 18.70 12.59
N THR A 185 -0.94 17.74 12.98
CA THR A 185 0.51 17.95 13.05
C THR A 185 1.17 17.57 11.72
N VAL A 186 1.74 18.55 11.03
CA VAL A 186 2.43 18.37 9.73
C VAL A 186 3.83 17.80 9.92
N PHE A 187 4.17 16.72 9.20
CA PHE A 187 5.48 16.05 9.32
C PHE A 187 6.16 15.69 7.98
N GLY A 188 5.43 15.72 6.86
CA GLY A 188 5.94 15.28 5.56
C GLY A 188 6.36 16.39 4.59
N MET A 189 6.42 17.64 5.04
CA MET A 189 6.83 18.78 4.21
C MET A 189 8.34 18.97 4.24
N PRO A 190 9.03 19.12 3.09
CA PRO A 190 10.27 19.87 3.06
C PRO A 190 9.95 21.30 3.50
N GLN A 191 10.34 21.69 4.71
CA GLN A 191 10.22 23.07 5.20
C GLN A 191 10.96 23.99 4.21
N GLY A 192 10.22 24.77 3.42
CA GLY A 192 10.73 25.63 2.35
C GLY A 192 9.91 25.59 1.05
N CYS A 193 9.10 24.55 0.84
CA CYS A 193 8.29 24.40 -0.38
C CYS A 193 6.84 24.87 -0.19
N ARG A 194 6.62 26.13 0.25
CA ARG A 194 5.26 26.69 0.36
C ARG A 194 4.66 27.06 -1.01
N HIS A 195 5.47 27.11 -2.06
CA HIS A 195 5.07 27.30 -3.46
C HIS A 195 6.11 26.64 -4.37
N PHE A 196 5.79 25.52 -5.02
CA PHE A 196 6.48 25.19 -6.27
C PHE A 196 5.86 26.05 -7.36
N HIS A 197 6.44 27.23 -7.64
CA HIS A 197 6.15 27.91 -8.90
C HIS A 197 7.01 27.24 -9.98
N MET A 198 6.42 26.29 -10.71
CA MET A 198 7.09 25.64 -11.82
C MET A 198 7.04 26.59 -13.03
N SER A 199 7.91 27.59 -13.05
CA SER A 199 8.32 28.23 -14.29
C SER A 199 9.24 27.25 -15.01
N LEU A 200 8.94 26.92 -16.27
CA LEU A 200 9.70 26.02 -17.15
C LEU A 200 11.15 26.48 -17.44
N LEU A 201 11.71 27.42 -16.67
CA LEU A 201 12.97 28.10 -16.96
C LEU A 201 14.17 27.72 -16.07
N ASP A 202 14.02 27.00 -14.95
CA ASP A 202 15.18 26.68 -14.09
C ASP A 202 15.38 25.19 -13.83
N TRP A 203 15.94 24.51 -14.84
CA TRP A 203 16.19 23.06 -14.87
C TRP A 203 17.51 22.64 -14.22
N ARG A 204 18.27 23.55 -13.58
CA ARG A 204 19.69 23.29 -13.24
C ARG A 204 20.03 23.08 -11.77
N ARG A 205 19.09 23.08 -10.81
CA ARG A 205 19.49 23.05 -9.38
C ARG A 205 19.11 21.87 -8.50
N PHE A 206 18.08 21.06 -8.76
CA PHE A 206 17.80 19.91 -7.87
C PHE A 206 17.22 18.70 -8.63
N SER A 207 17.43 17.53 -8.05
CA SER A 207 17.23 16.18 -8.62
C SER A 207 15.87 15.95 -9.29
N GLN A 208 15.89 15.14 -10.34
CA GLN A 208 14.79 14.91 -11.29
C GLN A 208 13.44 14.59 -10.62
N LEU A 209 12.51 15.56 -10.66
CA LEU A 209 11.09 15.32 -10.41
C LEU A 209 10.47 14.73 -11.69
N LYS A 210 9.83 13.56 -11.60
CA LYS A 210 9.08 12.97 -12.71
C LYS A 210 7.60 12.90 -12.35
N LEU A 211 6.76 13.44 -13.22
CA LEU A 211 5.31 13.26 -13.19
C LEU A 211 4.94 12.21 -14.23
N SER A 212 4.18 11.19 -13.81
CA SER A 212 3.67 10.15 -14.71
C SER A 212 2.20 9.91 -14.45
N THR A 213 1.42 9.86 -15.51
CA THR A 213 0.02 9.43 -15.50
C THR A 213 -0.08 8.14 -16.29
N GLN A 214 -0.66 7.10 -15.68
CA GLN A 214 -0.89 5.81 -16.32
C GLN A 214 -2.37 5.45 -16.17
N ARG A 215 -2.94 4.85 -17.22
CA ARG A 215 -4.20 4.10 -17.12
C ARG A 215 -3.82 2.62 -17.02
N LEU A 216 -4.35 1.94 -16.01
CA LEU A 216 -4.11 0.51 -15.77
C LEU A 216 -5.02 -0.35 -16.65
#